data_AF-A0A812RUK9-F1
#
_entry.id   AF-A0A812RUK9-F1
#
_cell.length_a   1.000
_cell.length_b   1.000
_cell.length_c   1.000
_cell.angle_alpha   90.00
_cell.angle_beta   90.00
_cell.angle_gamma   90.00
#
_symmetry.space_group_name_H-M   'P 1'
#
loop_
_entity.id
_entity.type
_entity.pdbx_description
1 polymer ?
#
loop_
_entity_poly.entity_id
_entity_poly.type
_entity_poly.pdbx_seq_one_letter_code
_entity_poly.pdbx_strand_id
1 'polypeptide(L)'
;MDQVDAESVSMGAVRNPALLASTSILGLAVILLFYFLRRKRTTKIPADGLFDLQLLGRFNGVTGPIFMGVCGKVVNVSSSENITVGEGYGRLWAGKDATFALATLSLKPEDANKLDFTLAQFTEDQRKALAGWYKHFTVKYPVVGRLREYDGWDFSEIEKQAEKETPFGLGKDEQKAATGADEPVLLRPGDKVKLQGTADDKLDGKIGVLRKLDAATGKFEVALVDEDSSVLVKPNQISKI
;
A
#
# COMPACT_ATOMS: atom_id res chain seq x y z
N MET A 1 -57.71 -70.68 -20.40
CA MET A 1 -56.57 -69.84 -20.79
C MET A 1 -57.12 -68.72 -21.62
N ASP A 2 -56.97 -67.48 -21.14
CA ASP A 2 -56.55 -66.31 -21.94
C ASP A 2 -56.62 -65.05 -21.07
N GLN A 3 -55.44 -64.73 -20.51
CA GLN A 3 -54.98 -63.39 -20.14
C GLN A 3 -54.77 -62.58 -21.44
N VAL A 4 -54.74 -61.25 -21.54
CA VAL A 4 -54.47 -60.15 -20.59
C VAL A 4 -54.88 -58.83 -21.27
N ASP A 5 -55.52 -57.98 -20.49
CA ASP A 5 -55.35 -56.52 -20.29
C ASP A 5 -54.62 -55.66 -21.34
N ALA A 6 -55.33 -54.65 -21.86
CA ALA A 6 -54.74 -53.42 -22.38
C ALA A 6 -55.75 -52.25 -22.24
N GLU A 7 -55.77 -51.60 -21.08
CA GLU A 7 -56.37 -50.26 -20.93
C GLU A 7 -55.27 -49.21 -20.70
N SER A 8 -55.10 -48.36 -21.69
CA SER A 8 -54.26 -47.18 -21.69
C SER A 8 -54.97 -46.02 -20.98
N VAL A 9 -54.43 -45.54 -19.87
CA VAL A 9 -54.80 -44.24 -19.30
C VAL A 9 -53.58 -43.32 -19.30
N SER A 10 -53.60 -42.36 -20.22
CA SER A 10 -52.66 -41.24 -20.32
C SER A 10 -53.13 -40.13 -19.37
N MET A 11 -52.44 -39.93 -18.25
CA MET A 11 -52.56 -38.73 -17.41
C MET A 11 -51.39 -37.81 -17.71
N GLY A 12 -51.64 -36.80 -18.54
CA GLY A 12 -50.72 -35.69 -18.77
C GLY A 12 -50.56 -34.85 -17.51
N ALA A 13 -49.39 -34.93 -16.88
CA ALA A 13 -48.99 -33.99 -15.85
C ALA A 13 -48.71 -32.62 -16.49
N VAL A 14 -49.62 -31.67 -16.29
CA VAL A 14 -49.41 -30.26 -16.67
C VAL A 14 -48.32 -29.68 -15.76
N ARG A 15 -47.06 -29.69 -16.24
CA ARG A 15 -45.93 -29.02 -15.60
C ARG A 15 -46.02 -27.53 -15.91
N ASN A 16 -46.40 -26.70 -14.92
CA ASN A 16 -46.32 -25.25 -15.02
C ASN A 16 -44.85 -24.79 -14.93
N PRO A 17 -44.24 -24.25 -16.01
CA PRO A 17 -42.82 -23.85 -16.01
C PRO A 17 -42.55 -22.52 -15.28
N ALA A 18 -43.60 -21.81 -14.83
CA ALA A 18 -43.49 -20.45 -14.30
C ALA A 18 -42.86 -20.35 -12.89
N LEU A 19 -42.84 -21.43 -12.10
CA LEU A 19 -42.42 -21.38 -10.69
C LEU A 19 -40.90 -21.53 -10.47
N LEU A 20 -40.16 -22.04 -11.46
CA LEU A 20 -38.70 -22.27 -11.34
C LEU A 20 -37.84 -21.04 -11.68
N ALA A 21 -38.39 -20.02 -12.35
CA ALA A 21 -37.63 -18.83 -12.74
C ALA A 21 -37.53 -17.76 -11.62
N SER A 22 -38.46 -17.75 -10.67
CA SER A 22 -38.58 -16.68 -9.65
C SER A 22 -37.55 -16.78 -8.52
N THR A 23 -37.18 -17.99 -8.10
CA THR A 23 -36.21 -18.22 -7.01
C THR A 23 -34.79 -17.80 -7.37
N SER A 24 -34.42 -17.89 -8.65
CA SER A 24 -33.11 -17.46 -9.15
C SER A 24 -32.94 -15.94 -9.14
N ILE A 25 -34.01 -15.19 -9.43
CA ILE A 25 -33.98 -13.72 -9.46
C ILE A 25 -33.88 -13.17 -8.03
N LEU A 26 -34.58 -13.76 -7.06
CA LEU A 26 -34.48 -13.36 -5.65
C LEU A 26 -33.08 -13.66 -5.08
N GLY A 27 -32.48 -14.81 -5.43
CA GLY A 27 -31.12 -15.17 -5.05
C GLY A 27 -30.07 -14.21 -5.64
N LEU A 28 -30.17 -13.90 -6.94
CA LEU A 28 -29.29 -12.93 -7.59
C LEU A 28 -29.49 -11.53 -7.01
N ALA A 29 -30.73 -11.11 -6.72
CA ALA A 29 -31.03 -9.84 -6.09
C ALA A 29 -30.49 -9.77 -4.66
N VAL A 30 -30.51 -10.85 -3.87
CA VAL A 30 -29.89 -10.93 -2.54
C VAL A 30 -28.36 -10.93 -2.64
N ILE A 31 -27.76 -11.60 -3.63
CA ILE A 31 -26.31 -11.57 -3.87
C ILE A 31 -25.85 -10.18 -4.35
N LEU A 32 -26.60 -9.57 -5.26
CA LEU A 32 -26.35 -8.21 -5.73
C LEU A 32 -26.63 -7.19 -4.63
N LEU A 33 -27.67 -7.36 -3.82
CA LEU A 33 -27.92 -6.56 -2.62
C LEU A 33 -26.81 -6.78 -1.60
N PHE A 34 -26.28 -7.98 -1.42
CA PHE A 34 -25.14 -8.24 -0.55
C PHE A 34 -23.87 -7.58 -1.10
N TYR A 35 -23.63 -7.63 -2.41
CA TYR A 35 -22.54 -6.90 -3.08
C TYR A 35 -22.72 -5.38 -3.03
N PHE A 36 -23.95 -4.89 -3.09
CA PHE A 36 -24.31 -3.48 -3.09
C PHE A 36 -24.38 -2.91 -1.67
N LEU A 37 -24.73 -3.73 -0.66
CA LEU A 37 -24.64 -3.44 0.78
C LEU A 37 -23.19 -3.59 1.27
N ARG A 38 -22.37 -4.40 0.60
CA ARG A 38 -20.89 -4.37 0.68
C ARG A 38 -20.31 -3.18 -0.09
N ARG A 39 -21.06 -2.08 -0.14
CA ARG A 39 -20.64 -0.76 -0.64
C ARG A 39 -19.35 -0.40 0.08
N LYS A 40 -18.25 -0.30 -0.67
CA LYS A 40 -16.92 0.06 -0.19
C LYS A 40 -17.01 1.39 0.57
N ARG A 41 -16.86 1.36 1.89
CA ARG A 41 -16.57 2.57 2.67
C ARG A 41 -15.08 2.83 2.50
N THR A 42 -14.71 3.74 1.61
CA THR A 42 -13.35 4.27 1.58
C THR A 42 -13.18 5.15 2.82
N THR A 43 -12.42 4.68 3.80
CA THR A 43 -12.09 5.49 4.98
C THR A 43 -11.32 6.72 4.51
N LYS A 44 -11.86 7.92 4.75
CA LYS A 44 -11.18 9.16 4.41
C LYS A 44 -10.01 9.37 5.38
N ILE A 45 -8.87 9.77 4.83
CA ILE A 45 -7.72 10.22 5.62
C ILE A 45 -8.14 11.50 6.36
N PRO A 46 -7.85 11.64 7.67
CA PRO A 46 -8.10 12.86 8.42
C PRO A 46 -7.42 14.08 7.80
N ALA A 47 -8.12 15.20 7.72
CA ALA A 47 -7.57 16.42 7.14
C ALA A 47 -6.43 17.03 7.99
N ASP A 48 -6.45 16.79 9.30
CA ASP A 48 -5.43 17.22 10.26
C ASP A 48 -4.24 16.24 10.36
N GLY A 49 -4.32 15.10 9.65
CA GLY A 49 -3.30 14.04 9.68
C GLY A 49 -3.16 13.37 11.04
N LEU A 50 -4.15 13.50 11.95
CA LEU A 50 -4.10 12.87 13.27
C LEU A 50 -4.85 11.53 13.27
N PHE A 51 -4.14 10.47 13.63
CA PHE A 51 -4.68 9.12 13.74
C PHE A 51 -4.71 8.69 15.20
N ASP A 52 -5.74 7.93 15.57
CA ASP A 52 -5.67 7.03 16.73
C ASP A 52 -5.51 5.58 16.23
N LEU A 53 -5.21 4.64 17.13
CA LEU A 53 -5.04 3.23 16.79
C LEU A 53 -6.28 2.61 16.13
N GLN A 54 -7.49 3.03 16.52
CA GLN A 54 -8.73 2.52 15.92
C GLN A 54 -8.89 2.97 14.47
N LEU A 55 -8.58 4.23 14.19
CA LEU A 55 -8.65 4.80 12.86
C LEU A 55 -7.55 4.23 11.98
N LEU A 56 -6.32 4.13 12.48
CA LEU A 56 -5.20 3.47 11.80
C LEU A 56 -5.57 2.03 11.39
N GLY A 57 -6.26 1.30 12.28
CA GLY A 57 -6.79 -0.05 12.02
C GLY A 57 -7.70 -0.19 10.81
N ARG A 58 -8.31 0.90 10.34
CA ARG A 58 -9.16 0.91 9.12
C ARG A 58 -8.34 0.93 7.83
N PHE A 59 -7.05 1.22 7.91
CA PHE A 59 -6.12 1.30 6.79
C PHE A 59 -5.20 0.07 6.77
N ASN A 60 -5.81 -1.12 6.76
CA ASN A 60 -5.12 -2.41 6.76
C ASN A 60 -5.05 -3.07 5.37
N GLY A 61 -5.42 -2.34 4.31
CA GLY A 61 -5.41 -2.86 2.94
C GLY A 61 -6.66 -3.60 2.48
N VAL A 62 -7.61 -3.94 3.36
CA VAL A 62 -8.80 -4.74 2.96
C VAL A 62 -9.78 -3.92 2.10
N THR A 63 -9.98 -2.64 2.45
CA THR A 63 -10.93 -1.75 1.76
C THR A 63 -10.33 -0.41 1.32
N GLY A 64 -9.01 -0.26 1.47
CA GLY A 64 -8.29 0.99 1.26
C GLY A 64 -6.77 0.76 1.28
N PRO A 65 -5.96 1.82 1.44
CA PRO A 65 -4.51 1.67 1.52
C PRO A 65 -4.07 0.95 2.80
N ILE A 66 -2.80 0.54 2.83
CA ILE A 66 -2.13 -0.01 4.01
C ILE A 66 -1.30 1.09 4.65
N PHE A 67 -1.66 1.48 5.87
CA PHE A 67 -0.88 2.39 6.70
C PHE A 67 -0.24 1.63 7.87
N MET A 68 0.85 2.18 8.39
CA MET A 68 1.58 1.64 9.54
C MET A 68 2.10 2.78 10.41
N GLY A 69 2.10 2.60 11.73
CA GLY A 69 2.72 3.50 12.68
C GLY A 69 4.19 3.13 12.92
N VAL A 70 5.08 4.13 12.87
CA VAL A 70 6.51 4.00 13.17
C VAL A 70 6.99 5.26 13.90
N CYS A 71 7.36 5.14 15.17
CA CYS A 71 7.84 6.24 16.03
C CYS A 71 6.92 7.47 15.99
N GLY A 72 5.60 7.28 16.15
CA GLY A 72 4.63 8.37 16.10
C GLY A 72 4.25 8.85 14.71
N LYS A 73 4.94 8.45 13.65
CA LYS A 73 4.57 8.77 12.26
C LYS A 73 3.67 7.69 11.68
N VAL A 74 2.69 8.10 10.87
CA VAL A 74 1.86 7.19 10.07
C VAL A 74 2.36 7.21 8.64
N VAL A 75 2.82 6.07 8.13
CA VAL A 75 3.38 5.91 6.78
C VAL A 75 2.46 5.09 5.88
N ASN A 76 2.36 5.46 4.61
CA ASN A 76 1.61 4.72 3.60
C ASN A 76 2.48 3.68 2.90
N VAL A 77 2.37 2.43 3.36
CA VAL A 77 3.17 1.30 2.88
C VAL A 77 2.46 0.47 1.80
N SER A 78 1.43 1.02 1.15
CA SER A 78 0.67 0.30 0.11
C SER A 78 1.51 -0.14 -1.09
N SER A 79 2.64 0.51 -1.35
CA SER A 79 3.57 0.16 -2.43
C SER A 79 4.60 -0.91 -2.02
N SER A 80 4.58 -1.37 -0.77
CA SER A 80 5.51 -2.38 -0.29
C SER A 80 5.13 -3.78 -0.76
N GLU A 81 6.07 -4.50 -1.38
CA GLU A 81 5.92 -5.92 -1.72
C GLU A 81 5.94 -6.82 -0.48
N ASN A 82 6.52 -6.36 0.62
CA ASN A 82 6.68 -7.14 1.85
C ASN A 82 5.52 -6.95 2.84
N ILE A 83 4.77 -5.85 2.72
CA ILE A 83 3.60 -5.56 3.56
C ILE A 83 2.33 -5.80 2.73
N THR A 84 1.99 -7.07 2.51
CA THR A 84 0.81 -7.49 1.74
C THR A 84 -0.37 -7.80 2.66
N VAL A 85 -1.58 -7.55 2.16
CA VAL A 85 -2.81 -7.71 2.96
C VAL A 85 -2.98 -9.15 3.42
N GLY A 86 -3.02 -9.37 4.74
CA GLY A 86 -3.25 -10.70 5.32
C GLY A 86 -2.06 -11.67 5.23
N GLU A 87 -0.95 -11.26 4.64
CA GLU A 87 0.23 -12.09 4.38
C GLU A 87 1.51 -11.44 4.92
N GLY A 88 2.56 -12.24 5.07
CA GLY A 88 3.89 -11.77 5.50
C GLY A 88 3.85 -10.83 6.73
N TYR A 89 4.57 -9.70 6.63
CA TYR A 89 4.56 -8.66 7.64
C TYR A 89 3.26 -7.85 7.67
N GLY A 90 2.50 -7.81 6.56
CA GLY A 90 1.20 -7.14 6.54
C GLY A 90 0.17 -7.82 7.43
N ARG A 91 0.24 -9.14 7.62
CA ARG A 91 -0.55 -9.84 8.64
C ARG A 91 -0.29 -9.34 10.07
N LEU A 92 0.92 -8.87 10.34
CA LEU A 92 1.33 -8.41 11.67
C LEU A 92 1.03 -6.92 11.86
N TRP A 93 1.38 -6.08 10.88
CA TRP A 93 1.51 -4.64 11.06
C TRP A 93 0.61 -3.77 10.17
N ALA A 94 -0.15 -4.34 9.22
CA ALA A 94 -1.07 -3.57 8.38
C ALA A 94 -2.17 -2.92 9.25
N GLY A 95 -2.28 -1.59 9.19
CA GLY A 95 -3.20 -0.81 10.02
C GLY A 95 -2.82 -0.78 11.50
N LYS A 96 -1.55 -0.99 11.85
CA LYS A 96 -1.09 -1.00 13.24
C LYS A 96 0.14 -0.14 13.44
N ASP A 97 0.39 0.26 14.68
CA ASP A 97 1.70 0.73 15.12
C ASP A 97 2.65 -0.45 15.30
N ALA A 98 3.83 -0.34 14.70
CA ALA A 98 4.87 -1.36 14.73
C ALA A 98 6.10 -0.91 15.55
N THR A 99 6.04 0.23 16.25
CA THR A 99 7.22 0.85 16.88
C THR A 99 7.94 -0.10 17.83
N PHE A 100 7.22 -0.73 18.76
CA PHE A 100 7.79 -1.71 19.69
C PHE A 100 8.31 -2.97 18.97
N ALA A 101 7.52 -3.50 18.03
CA ALA A 101 7.88 -4.69 17.26
C ALA A 101 9.14 -4.48 16.43
N LEU A 102 9.31 -3.30 15.82
CA LEU A 102 10.50 -2.94 15.04
C LEU A 102 11.74 -2.77 15.94
N ALA A 103 11.59 -2.14 17.11
CA ALA A 103 12.69 -1.99 18.07
C ALA A 103 13.19 -3.35 18.58
N THR A 104 12.27 -4.28 18.84
CA THR A 104 12.58 -5.60 19.41
C THR A 104 12.76 -6.70 18.37
N LEU A 105 12.62 -6.37 17.07
CA LEU A 105 12.59 -7.33 15.96
C LEU A 105 11.56 -8.45 16.16
N SER A 106 10.44 -8.14 16.84
CA SER A 106 9.41 -9.12 17.17
C SER A 106 8.47 -9.38 16.00
N LEU A 107 8.17 -10.67 15.79
CA LEU A 107 7.18 -11.15 14.82
C LEU A 107 5.90 -11.66 15.50
N LYS A 108 5.70 -11.29 16.77
CA LYS A 108 4.54 -11.68 17.55
C LYS A 108 3.40 -10.68 17.35
N PRO A 109 2.17 -11.13 17.04
CA PRO A 109 1.03 -10.24 16.84
C PRO A 109 0.73 -9.31 18.03
N GLU A 110 1.01 -9.75 19.25
CA GLU A 110 0.80 -9.01 20.51
C GLU A 110 1.76 -7.85 20.73
N ASP A 111 2.88 -7.81 19.99
CA ASP A 111 3.85 -6.71 20.07
C ASP A 111 3.51 -5.56 19.11
N ALA A 112 2.50 -5.72 18.26
CA ALA A 112 1.92 -4.65 17.46
C ALA A 112 0.89 -3.85 18.28
N ASN A 113 0.80 -2.53 18.08
CA ASN A 113 0.01 -1.59 18.89
C ASN A 113 0.38 -1.59 20.39
N LYS A 114 1.57 -2.10 20.74
CA LYS A 114 2.04 -2.10 22.12
C LYS A 114 2.55 -0.72 22.49
N LEU A 115 1.93 -0.09 23.48
CA LEU A 115 2.27 1.26 23.96
C LEU A 115 2.82 1.30 25.39
N ASP A 116 2.73 0.18 26.13
CA ASP A 116 3.29 0.05 27.47
C ASP A 116 4.80 -0.23 27.40
N PHE A 117 5.55 0.80 27.00
CA PHE A 117 7.01 0.82 27.01
C PHE A 117 7.52 2.26 27.10
N THR A 118 8.83 2.43 27.34
CA THR A 118 9.51 3.72 27.16
C THR A 118 10.78 3.52 26.34
N LEU A 119 11.22 4.56 25.62
CA LEU A 119 12.45 4.48 24.81
C LEU A 119 13.71 4.16 25.64
N ALA A 120 13.69 4.50 26.94
CA ALA A 120 14.77 4.20 27.87
C ALA A 120 14.91 2.70 28.20
N GLN A 121 13.84 1.91 28.04
CA GLN A 121 13.86 0.46 28.29
C GLN A 121 14.56 -0.32 27.17
N PHE A 122 14.66 0.27 25.97
CA PHE A 122 15.34 -0.39 24.87
C PHE A 122 16.85 -0.46 25.12
N THR A 123 17.48 -1.55 24.70
CA THR A 123 18.95 -1.65 24.63
C THR A 123 19.49 -0.74 23.52
N GLU A 124 20.80 -0.53 23.50
CA GLU A 124 21.44 0.23 22.41
C GLU A 124 21.19 -0.40 21.03
N ASP A 125 21.28 -1.72 20.93
CA ASP A 125 21.00 -2.46 19.71
C ASP A 125 19.53 -2.32 19.27
N GLN A 126 18.59 -2.34 20.23
CA GLN A 126 17.17 -2.16 19.94
C GLN A 126 16.87 -0.73 19.46
N ARG A 127 17.51 0.30 20.06
CA ARG A 127 17.41 1.68 19.57
C ARG A 127 18.00 1.83 18.17
N LYS A 128 19.13 1.17 17.90
CA LYS A 128 19.76 1.13 16.58
C LYS A 128 18.86 0.48 15.53
N ALA A 129 18.28 -0.68 15.86
CA ALA A 129 17.31 -1.35 15.01
C ALA A 129 16.11 -0.43 14.72
N LEU A 130 15.52 0.17 15.76
CA LEU A 130 14.41 1.10 15.62
C LEU A 130 14.76 2.29 14.72
N ALA A 131 15.93 2.90 14.90
CA ALA A 131 16.41 4.03 14.10
C ALA A 131 16.57 3.66 12.62
N GLY A 132 17.15 2.51 12.31
CA GLY A 132 17.27 2.05 10.92
C GLY A 132 15.91 1.73 10.28
N TRP A 133 14.97 1.14 11.02
CA TRP A 133 13.60 0.91 10.54
C TRP A 133 12.83 2.20 10.34
N TYR A 134 12.94 3.13 11.28
CA TYR A 134 12.39 4.48 11.17
C TYR A 134 12.86 5.14 9.87
N LYS A 135 14.18 5.14 9.59
CA LYS A 135 14.73 5.68 8.34
C LYS A 135 14.18 4.97 7.12
N HIS A 136 14.21 3.63 7.13
CA HIS A 136 13.72 2.83 6.01
C HIS A 136 12.28 3.23 5.63
N PHE A 137 11.37 3.24 6.61
CA PHE A 137 9.97 3.50 6.32
C PHE A 137 9.67 4.96 5.99
N THR A 138 10.33 5.91 6.65
CA THR A 138 10.08 7.35 6.43
C THR A 138 10.72 7.90 5.16
N VAL A 139 11.82 7.29 4.68
CA VAL A 139 12.45 7.65 3.40
C VAL A 139 11.74 6.95 2.23
N LYS A 140 11.40 5.67 2.37
CA LYS A 140 10.84 4.86 1.27
C LYS A 140 9.35 5.12 1.02
N TYR A 141 8.60 5.49 2.06
CA TYR A 141 7.15 5.63 1.98
C TYR A 141 6.66 7.01 2.41
N PRO A 142 5.57 7.53 1.80
CA PRO A 142 5.00 8.81 2.20
C PRO A 142 4.52 8.78 3.66
N VAL A 143 4.90 9.79 4.44
CA VAL A 143 4.30 10.07 5.75
C VAL A 143 2.97 10.79 5.53
N VAL A 144 1.88 10.20 6.02
CA VAL A 144 0.50 10.69 5.83
C VAL A 144 -0.12 11.27 7.11
N GLY A 145 0.58 11.19 8.23
CA GLY A 145 0.11 11.73 9.49
C GLY A 145 0.95 11.34 10.69
N ARG A 146 0.36 11.51 11.87
CA ARG A 146 0.92 11.15 13.18
C ARG A 146 -0.08 10.42 14.05
N LEU A 147 0.43 9.67 15.01
CA LEU A 147 -0.35 8.85 15.93
C LEU A 147 -0.52 9.58 17.28
N ARG A 148 -1.78 9.81 17.69
CA ARG A 148 -2.17 10.56 18.90
C ARG A 148 -1.61 9.94 20.17
N GLU A 149 -1.51 8.62 20.21
CA GLU A 149 -1.00 7.88 21.38
C GLU A 149 0.44 8.23 21.74
N TYR A 150 1.17 8.87 20.82
CA TYR A 150 2.52 9.38 21.02
C TYR A 150 2.57 10.91 21.20
N ASP A 151 1.45 11.59 21.40
CA ASP A 151 1.45 13.01 21.74
C ASP A 151 2.24 13.23 23.05
N GLY A 152 3.29 14.05 22.99
CA GLY A 152 4.20 14.31 24.11
C GLY A 152 5.39 13.35 24.24
N TRP A 153 5.52 12.36 23.35
CA TRP A 153 6.73 11.54 23.26
C TRP A 153 7.84 12.25 22.49
N ASP A 154 9.08 11.97 22.86
CA ASP A 154 10.27 12.49 22.17
C ASP A 154 11.03 11.36 21.48
N PHE A 155 10.96 11.31 20.15
CA PHE A 155 11.73 10.37 19.31
C PHE A 155 13.01 10.99 18.74
N SER A 156 13.37 12.23 19.11
CA SER A 156 14.48 12.98 18.48
C SER A 156 15.81 12.23 18.52
N GLU A 157 16.11 11.47 19.58
CA GLU A 157 17.32 10.65 19.67
C GLU A 157 17.31 9.48 18.67
N ILE A 158 16.14 8.87 18.41
CA ILE A 158 15.99 7.84 17.38
C ILE A 158 16.16 8.47 15.99
N GLU A 159 15.61 9.66 15.77
CA GLU A 159 15.74 10.39 14.50
C GLU A 159 17.20 10.78 14.20
N LYS A 160 17.92 11.32 15.20
CA LYS A 160 19.36 11.62 15.10
C LYS A 160 20.19 10.37 14.86
N GLN A 161 19.85 9.27 15.53
CA GLN A 161 20.54 8.00 15.30
C GLN A 161 20.28 7.49 13.87
N ALA A 162 19.06 7.64 13.37
CA ALA A 162 18.67 7.23 12.03
C ALA A 162 19.51 7.90 10.94
N GLU A 163 19.85 9.18 11.08
CA GLU A 163 20.73 9.89 10.13
C GLU A 163 22.04 9.13 9.86
N LYS A 164 22.61 8.51 10.89
CA LYS A 164 23.88 7.75 10.82
C LYS A 164 23.71 6.33 10.27
N GLU A 165 22.51 5.76 10.34
CA GLU A 165 22.25 4.39 9.90
C GLU A 165 21.99 4.32 8.39
N THR A 166 22.37 3.21 7.77
CA THR A 166 21.94 2.91 6.40
C THR A 166 20.55 2.24 6.45
N PRO A 167 19.61 2.58 5.55
CA PRO A 167 18.29 1.94 5.56
C PRO A 167 18.42 0.41 5.39
N PHE A 168 17.79 -0.36 6.28
CA PHE A 168 17.79 -1.81 6.20
C PHE A 168 17.21 -2.30 4.84
N GLY A 169 17.83 -3.30 4.23
CA GLY A 169 17.27 -4.00 3.06
C GLY A 169 17.38 -3.31 1.70
N LEU A 170 18.22 -2.27 1.54
CA LEU A 170 18.60 -1.78 0.20
C LEU A 170 19.70 -2.66 -0.39
N GLY A 171 19.45 -3.24 -1.56
CA GLY A 171 20.44 -4.02 -2.31
C GLY A 171 21.64 -3.15 -2.74
N LYS A 172 22.80 -3.79 -2.98
CA LYS A 172 24.05 -3.11 -3.37
C LYS A 172 23.93 -2.16 -4.58
N ASP A 173 22.96 -2.39 -5.46
CA ASP A 173 22.74 -1.58 -6.66
C ASP A 173 21.93 -0.30 -6.37
N GLU A 174 21.03 -0.31 -5.39
CA GLU A 174 20.29 0.87 -4.93
C GLU A 174 21.17 1.77 -4.02
N GLN A 175 22.19 1.19 -3.39
CA GLN A 175 23.18 1.91 -2.59
C GLN A 175 24.02 2.89 -3.44
N LYS A 176 24.21 2.62 -4.74
CA LYS A 176 24.90 3.52 -5.68
C LYS A 176 24.02 4.67 -6.16
N ALA A 177 22.69 4.50 -6.13
CA ALA A 177 21.72 5.57 -6.40
C ALA A 177 21.52 6.49 -5.19
N ALA A 178 21.53 5.93 -3.97
CA ALA A 178 21.36 6.70 -2.73
C ALA A 178 22.62 7.45 -2.25
N THR A 179 23.82 7.10 -2.74
CA THR A 179 25.05 7.87 -2.50
C THR A 179 25.32 8.94 -3.58
N GLY A 180 24.39 9.13 -4.53
CA GLY A 180 24.49 10.13 -5.59
C GLY A 180 23.21 10.93 -5.85
N ALA A 181 22.22 10.85 -4.98
CA ALA A 181 21.00 11.64 -5.10
C ALA A 181 20.98 12.70 -3.99
N ASP A 182 21.23 13.93 -4.41
CA ASP A 182 20.82 15.17 -3.75
C ASP A 182 19.39 15.03 -3.19
N GLU A 183 19.07 15.81 -2.15
CA GLU A 183 17.74 15.92 -1.52
C GLU A 183 16.57 15.63 -2.48
N PRO A 184 15.46 14.98 -2.05
CA PRO A 184 14.35 14.62 -2.94
C PRO A 184 13.87 15.83 -3.75
N VAL A 185 14.33 15.91 -4.99
CA VAL A 185 14.12 17.06 -5.85
C VAL A 185 12.66 17.03 -6.30
N LEU A 186 11.87 17.98 -5.81
CA LEU A 186 10.48 18.15 -6.23
C LEU A 186 10.42 18.46 -7.73
N LEU A 187 9.94 17.48 -8.51
CA LEU A 187 9.70 17.62 -9.93
C LEU A 187 8.35 18.30 -10.20
N ARG A 188 8.36 19.34 -11.04
CA ARG A 188 7.19 20.11 -11.46
C ARG A 188 7.01 20.02 -12.98
N PRO A 189 5.77 20.07 -13.50
CA PRO A 189 5.53 20.32 -14.91
C PRO A 189 6.35 21.51 -15.43
N GLY A 190 7.07 21.30 -16.53
CA GLY A 190 8.00 22.25 -17.14
C GLY A 190 9.47 22.04 -16.79
N ASP A 191 9.79 21.19 -15.81
CA ASP A 191 11.18 20.88 -15.47
C ASP A 191 11.87 20.11 -16.60
N LYS A 192 13.13 20.48 -16.89
CA LYS A 192 13.99 19.69 -17.77
C LYS A 192 14.48 18.48 -17.01
N VAL A 193 14.37 17.32 -17.65
CA VAL A 193 14.75 16.03 -17.07
C VAL A 193 15.56 15.22 -18.06
N LYS A 194 16.51 14.45 -17.55
CA LYS A 194 17.28 13.47 -18.32
C LYS A 194 16.74 12.07 -18.04
N LEU A 195 16.50 11.31 -19.10
CA LEU A 195 16.05 9.92 -19.02
C LEU A 195 17.24 9.00 -18.69
N GLN A 196 17.02 8.02 -17.81
CA GLN A 196 18.01 7.03 -17.39
C GLN A 196 17.35 5.72 -16.96
N GLY A 197 17.99 4.57 -17.16
CA GLY A 197 17.45 3.26 -16.77
C GLY A 197 16.11 2.92 -17.44
N THR A 198 15.88 3.41 -18.66
CA THR A 198 14.70 3.07 -19.47
C THR A 198 14.85 1.68 -20.08
N ALA A 199 13.72 1.03 -20.43
CA ALA A 199 13.75 -0.30 -21.04
C ALA A 199 14.18 -0.29 -22.52
N ASP A 200 14.24 0.91 -23.11
CA ASP A 200 14.74 1.14 -24.46
C ASP A 200 16.06 1.91 -24.34
N ASP A 201 17.18 1.22 -24.57
CA ASP A 201 18.53 1.77 -24.45
C ASP A 201 18.74 3.03 -25.31
N LYS A 202 17.90 3.26 -26.32
CA LYS A 202 17.95 4.45 -27.18
C LYS A 202 17.41 5.71 -26.52
N LEU A 203 16.66 5.58 -25.43
CA LEU A 203 16.10 6.70 -24.67
C LEU A 203 17.02 7.13 -23.53
N ASP A 204 17.96 6.28 -23.12
CA ASP A 204 18.89 6.59 -22.04
C ASP A 204 19.82 7.74 -22.43
N GLY A 205 19.87 8.75 -21.57
CA GLY A 205 20.64 9.96 -21.78
C GLY A 205 19.92 11.08 -22.53
N LYS A 206 18.74 10.83 -23.12
CA LYS A 206 17.95 11.88 -23.79
C LYS A 206 17.39 12.88 -22.78
N ILE A 207 17.22 14.11 -23.23
CA ILE A 207 16.66 15.21 -22.45
C ILE A 207 15.21 15.44 -22.88
N GLY A 208 14.35 15.66 -21.91
CA GLY A 208 12.96 16.02 -22.12
C GLY A 208 12.45 17.04 -21.12
N VAL A 209 11.21 17.49 -21.35
CA VAL A 209 10.47 18.39 -20.47
C VAL A 209 9.33 17.61 -19.83
N LEU A 210 9.27 17.63 -18.51
CA LEU A 210 8.24 16.96 -17.73
C LEU A 210 6.89 17.65 -17.96
N ARG A 211 5.86 16.90 -18.37
CA ARG A 211 4.52 17.43 -18.65
C ARG A 211 3.57 17.19 -17.50
N LYS A 212 3.31 15.94 -17.17
CA LYS A 212 2.36 15.56 -16.11
C LYS A 212 2.66 14.17 -15.56
N LEU A 213 2.17 13.92 -14.35
CA LEU A 213 2.11 12.58 -13.77
C LEU A 213 0.77 11.95 -14.18
N ASP A 214 0.83 10.80 -14.84
CA ASP A 214 -0.34 9.97 -15.07
C ASP A 214 -0.73 9.27 -13.76
N ALA A 215 -1.81 9.74 -13.13
CA ALA A 215 -2.28 9.21 -11.86
C ALA A 215 -2.80 7.77 -11.94
N ALA A 216 -3.12 7.25 -13.13
CA ALA A 216 -3.57 5.88 -13.30
C ALA A 216 -2.41 4.89 -13.33
N THR A 217 -1.26 5.30 -13.89
CA THR A 217 -0.08 4.42 -14.07
C THR A 217 1.10 4.78 -13.18
N GLY A 218 1.08 5.95 -12.53
CA GLY A 218 2.18 6.46 -11.71
C GLY A 218 3.41 6.87 -12.52
N LYS A 219 3.29 7.08 -13.83
CA LYS A 219 4.39 7.43 -14.74
C LYS A 219 4.36 8.91 -15.12
N PHE A 220 5.53 9.51 -15.28
CA PHE A 220 5.66 10.86 -15.83
C PHE A 220 5.65 10.82 -17.35
N GLU A 221 4.87 11.72 -17.95
CA GLU A 221 4.95 12.05 -19.36
C GLU A 221 6.06 13.07 -19.57
N VAL A 222 7.05 12.70 -20.37
CA VAL A 222 8.21 13.53 -20.71
C VAL A 222 8.22 13.76 -22.21
N ALA A 223 8.13 15.01 -22.63
CA ALA A 223 8.27 15.39 -24.04
C ALA A 223 9.76 15.51 -24.37
N LEU A 224 10.27 14.71 -25.30
CA LEU A 224 11.68 14.75 -25.69
C LEU A 224 12.00 16.09 -26.37
N VAL A 225 13.22 16.61 -26.16
CA VAL A 225 13.65 17.87 -26.80
C VAL A 225 14.12 17.61 -28.23
N ASP A 226 14.72 16.45 -28.49
CA ASP A 226 15.32 16.09 -29.79
C ASP A 226 14.34 15.40 -30.75
N GLU A 227 13.16 15.01 -30.26
CA GLU A 227 12.09 14.37 -31.02
C GLU A 227 10.76 14.99 -30.59
N ASP A 228 9.86 15.26 -31.54
CA ASP A 228 8.51 15.75 -31.24
C ASP A 228 7.61 14.59 -30.76
N SER A 229 8.10 13.85 -29.76
CA SER A 229 7.52 12.64 -29.21
C SER A 229 7.55 12.68 -27.67
N SER A 230 6.56 12.06 -27.05
CA SER A 230 6.42 11.98 -25.60
C SER A 230 6.55 10.53 -25.13
N VAL A 231 7.24 10.32 -24.01
CA VAL A 231 7.44 9.00 -23.41
C VAL A 231 6.93 8.96 -21.98
N LEU A 232 6.39 7.80 -21.58
CA LEU A 232 5.92 7.54 -20.22
C LEU A 232 6.98 6.78 -19.44
N VAL A 233 7.57 7.44 -18.45
CA VAL A 233 8.71 6.94 -17.68
C VAL A 233 8.39 6.93 -16.19
N LYS A 234 8.93 5.96 -15.47
CA LYS A 234 8.77 5.88 -14.01
C LYS A 234 9.57 7.02 -13.35
N PRO A 235 9.19 7.45 -12.13
CA PRO A 235 9.93 8.46 -11.38
C PRO A 235 11.42 8.17 -11.21
N ASN A 236 11.80 6.89 -11.07
CA ASN A 236 13.20 6.48 -10.95
C ASN A 236 13.98 6.46 -12.27
N GLN A 237 13.30 6.70 -13.40
CA GLN A 237 13.90 6.71 -14.74
C GLN A 237 14.23 8.13 -15.23
N ILE A 238 14.11 9.13 -14.35
CA ILE A 238 14.34 10.52 -14.67
C ILE A 238 15.16 11.22 -13.58
N SER A 239 16.01 12.15 -14.00
CA SER A 239 16.73 13.06 -13.11
C SER A 239 16.55 14.50 -13.57
N LYS A 240 16.32 15.44 -12.63
CA LYS A 240 16.22 16.86 -12.95
C LYS A 240 17.59 17.39 -13.38
N ILE A 241 17.64 18.21 -14.43
CA ILE A 241 18.84 18.89 -14.92
C ILE A 241 18.70 20.41 -14.88
#